data_AF-A0A925QEG7-F1
#
_entry.id   AF-A0A925QEG7-F1
#
_cell.length_a   1.000
_cell.length_b   1.000
_cell.length_c   1.000
_cell.angle_alpha   90.00
_cell.angle_beta   90.00
_cell.angle_gamma   90.00
#
_symmetry.space_group_name_H-M   'P 1'
#
loop_
_entity.id
_entity.type
_entity.pdbx_description
1 polymer ?
#
loop_
_entity_poly.entity_id
_entity_poly.type
_entity_poly.pdbx_seq_one_letter_code
_entity_poly.pdbx_strand_id
1 'polypeptide(L)'
;MSENERRSSGAVVSDEERLRLVVAECEARLTEFAELAARVRHEINNPLTGLLGQAQLLLREELSDSARRRVQTIEQLANRIRDTVASLREIQTPKPITRAGEGMDETPHR
;
A
#
# COMPACT_ATOMS: atom_id res chain seq x y z
N MET A 1 25.14 -47.41 -20.76
CA MET A 1 23.76 -47.00 -20.45
C MET A 1 23.58 -47.11 -18.93
N SER A 2 24.32 -46.35 -18.12
CA SER A 2 24.12 -44.94 -17.73
C SER A 2 22.94 -44.74 -16.75
N GLU A 3 23.10 -45.21 -15.52
CA GLU A 3 22.32 -44.78 -14.34
C GLU A 3 22.70 -43.36 -13.88
N ASN A 4 23.72 -42.74 -14.49
CA ASN A 4 24.23 -41.41 -14.14
C ASN A 4 23.45 -40.25 -14.79
N GLU A 5 22.67 -40.50 -15.84
CA GLU A 5 21.94 -39.45 -16.57
C GLU A 5 20.59 -39.10 -15.94
N ARG A 6 20.01 -40.00 -15.12
CA ARG A 6 18.72 -39.75 -14.45
C ARG A 6 18.84 -38.93 -13.16
N ARG A 7 20.04 -38.82 -12.58
CA ARG A 7 20.29 -37.98 -11.39
C ARG A 7 20.53 -36.51 -11.72
N SER A 8 20.78 -36.17 -12.99
CA SER A 8 21.08 -34.79 -13.41
C SER A 8 19.83 -33.95 -13.72
N SER A 9 18.63 -34.55 -13.73
CA SER A 9 17.40 -33.86 -14.15
C SER A 9 16.59 -33.22 -13.00
N GLY A 10 17.04 -33.35 -11.74
CA GLY A 10 16.29 -32.91 -10.57
C GLY A 10 17.06 -32.07 -9.56
N ALA A 11 18.31 -31.70 -9.86
CA ALA A 11 19.13 -30.88 -8.98
C ALA A 11 19.30 -29.50 -9.60
N VAL A 12 19.06 -28.47 -8.79
CA VAL A 12 19.19 -27.04 -9.10
C VAL A 12 17.99 -26.47 -9.84
N VAL A 13 16.93 -26.13 -9.09
CA VAL A 13 16.21 -24.88 -9.39
C VAL A 13 17.29 -23.83 -9.61
N SER A 14 17.39 -23.27 -10.81
CA SER A 14 18.44 -22.31 -11.16
C SER A 14 18.49 -21.24 -10.07
N ASP A 15 19.68 -20.80 -9.66
CA ASP A 15 19.78 -19.73 -8.64
C ASP A 15 18.94 -18.50 -9.03
N GLU A 16 18.77 -18.26 -10.33
CA GLU A 16 17.87 -17.23 -10.85
C GLU A 16 16.40 -17.51 -10.53
N GLU A 17 15.96 -18.75 -10.63
CA GLU A 17 14.58 -19.16 -10.36
C GLU A 17 14.28 -19.16 -8.85
N ARG A 18 15.27 -19.51 -8.01
CA ARG A 18 15.20 -19.29 -6.55
C ARG A 18 15.10 -17.79 -6.22
N LEU A 19 15.91 -16.94 -6.84
CA LEU A 19 15.85 -15.49 -6.65
C LEU A 19 14.50 -14.92 -7.09
N ARG A 20 13.94 -15.39 -8.21
CA ARG A 20 12.60 -14.99 -8.67
C ARG A 20 11.51 -15.34 -7.66
N LEU A 21 11.54 -16.54 -7.09
CA LEU A 21 10.59 -16.93 -6.04
C LEU A 21 10.69 -16.02 -4.81
N VAL A 22 11.90 -15.71 -4.36
CA VAL A 22 12.12 -14.80 -3.22
C VAL A 22 11.60 -13.39 -3.53
N VAL A 23 11.87 -12.85 -4.73
CA VAL A 23 11.37 -11.54 -5.15
C VAL A 23 9.84 -11.54 -5.20
N ALA A 24 9.23 -12.56 -5.81
CA ALA A 24 7.78 -12.67 -5.89
C ALA A 24 7.13 -12.74 -4.51
N GLU A 25 7.72 -13.48 -3.56
CA GLU A 25 7.23 -13.53 -2.18
C GLU A 25 7.38 -12.19 -1.46
N CYS A 26 8.50 -11.49 -1.66
CA CYS A 26 8.67 -10.12 -1.16
C CYS A 26 7.63 -9.15 -1.74
N GLU A 27 7.35 -9.22 -3.04
CA GLU A 27 6.35 -8.37 -3.71
C GLU A 27 4.94 -8.64 -3.18
N ALA A 28 4.59 -9.91 -2.96
CA ALA A 28 3.32 -10.30 -2.36
C ALA A 28 3.16 -9.71 -0.95
N ARG A 29 4.20 -9.83 -0.10
CA ARG A 29 4.18 -9.26 1.26
C ARG A 29 4.10 -7.74 1.28
N LEU A 30 4.79 -7.05 0.36
CA LEU A 30 4.68 -5.59 0.21
C LEU A 30 3.28 -5.18 -0.25
N THR A 31 2.65 -5.99 -1.11
CA THR A 31 1.28 -5.77 -1.56
C THR A 31 0.29 -5.88 -0.41
N GLU A 32 0.38 -6.95 0.39
CA GLU A 32 -0.44 -7.12 1.59
C GLU A 32 -0.29 -5.94 2.57
N PHE A 33 0.95 -5.46 2.76
CA PHE A 33 1.22 -4.30 3.61
C PHE A 33 0.60 -3.01 3.06
N ALA A 34 0.70 -2.77 1.76
CA ALA A 34 0.09 -1.60 1.12
C ALA A 34 -1.44 -1.63 1.21
N GLU A 35 -2.06 -2.80 1.03
CA GLU A 35 -3.50 -2.97 1.23
C GLU A 35 -3.92 -2.74 2.69
N LEU A 36 -3.13 -3.24 3.65
CA LEU A 36 -3.39 -3.01 5.06
C LEU A 36 -3.31 -1.51 5.39
N ALA A 37 -2.29 -0.81 4.90
CA ALA A 37 -2.17 0.64 5.08
C ALA A 37 -3.38 1.39 4.48
N ALA A 38 -3.85 0.96 3.31
CA ALA A 38 -5.05 1.52 2.70
C ALA A 38 -6.31 1.28 3.56
N ARG A 39 -6.50 0.06 4.07
CA ARG A 39 -7.63 -0.27 4.98
C ARG A 39 -7.58 0.56 6.26
N VAL A 40 -6.44 0.61 6.93
CA VAL A 40 -6.24 1.41 8.15
C VAL A 40 -6.55 2.89 7.90
N ARG A 41 -6.06 3.46 6.79
CA ARG A 41 -6.37 4.85 6.39
C ARG A 41 -7.87 5.07 6.25
N HIS A 42 -8.59 4.15 5.61
CA HIS A 42 -10.04 4.24 5.45
C HIS A 42 -10.77 4.12 6.78
N GLU A 43 -10.44 3.13 7.60
CA GLU A 43 -11.08 2.89 8.90
C GLU A 43 -10.86 4.02 9.89
N ILE A 44 -9.74 4.74 9.84
CA ILE A 44 -9.49 5.93 10.67
C ILE A 44 -10.21 7.16 10.12
N ASN A 45 -10.20 7.36 8.80
CA ASN A 45 -10.86 8.53 8.19
C ASN A 45 -12.38 8.52 8.38
N ASN A 46 -12.99 7.35 8.50
CA ASN A 46 -14.43 7.20 8.74
C ASN A 46 -14.89 7.89 10.06
N PRO A 47 -14.40 7.52 11.25
CA PRO A 47 -14.75 8.20 12.49
C PRO A 47 -14.24 9.65 12.54
N LEU A 48 -13.10 9.98 11.91
CA LEU A 48 -12.64 11.37 11.84
C LEU A 48 -13.61 12.28 11.08
N THR A 49 -14.21 11.77 10.01
CA THR A 49 -15.23 12.50 9.24
C THR A 49 -16.43 12.81 10.12
N GLY A 50 -16.91 11.82 10.88
CA GLY A 50 -17.99 12.00 11.84
C GLY A 50 -17.64 13.00 12.95
N LEU A 51 -16.45 12.87 13.54
CA LEU A 51 -15.98 13.74 14.62
C LEU A 51 -15.85 15.20 14.15
N LEU A 52 -15.27 15.44 12.97
CA LEU A 52 -15.19 16.77 12.37
C LEU A 52 -16.59 17.34 12.09
N GLY A 53 -17.50 16.52 11.56
CA GLY A 53 -18.88 16.93 11.34
C GLY A 53 -19.57 17.35 12.64
N GLN A 54 -19.41 16.59 13.73
CA GLN A 54 -19.95 16.96 15.04
C GLN A 54 -19.32 18.22 15.61
N ALA A 55 -17.99 18.39 15.51
CA ALA A 55 -17.31 19.60 15.95
C ALA A 55 -17.83 20.84 15.17
N GLN A 56 -18.02 20.70 13.86
CA GLN A 56 -18.55 21.76 13.00
C GLN A 56 -20.00 22.10 13.31
N LEU A 57 -20.85 21.11 13.63
CA LEU A 57 -22.23 21.34 14.07
C LEU A 57 -22.25 22.11 15.39
N LEU A 58 -21.46 21.69 16.39
CA LEU A 58 -21.35 22.37 17.69
C LEU A 58 -20.88 23.83 17.54
N LEU A 59 -19.94 24.12 16.62
CA LEU A 59 -19.47 25.49 16.39
C LEU A 59 -20.54 26.44 15.84
N ARG A 60 -21.65 25.90 15.30
CA ARG A 60 -22.81 26.67 14.82
C ARG A 60 -23.81 26.97 15.94
N GLU A 61 -23.70 26.31 17.08
CA GLU A 61 -24.55 26.55 18.26
C GLU A 61 -24.04 27.75 19.09
N GLU A 62 -24.89 28.23 19.99
CA GLU A 62 -24.51 29.20 21.01
C GLU A 62 -23.70 28.49 22.11
N LEU A 63 -22.39 28.74 22.10
CA LEU A 63 -21.43 28.20 23.05
C LEU A 63 -20.81 29.32 23.86
N SER A 64 -20.49 29.05 25.13
CA SER A 64 -19.58 29.92 25.89
C SER A 64 -18.22 30.00 25.18
N ASP A 65 -17.48 31.09 25.37
CA ASP A 65 -16.17 31.26 24.76
C ASP A 65 -15.20 30.13 25.08
N SER A 66 -15.27 29.60 26.32
CA SER A 66 -14.46 28.46 26.75
C SER A 66 -14.83 27.18 25.97
N ALA A 67 -16.12 26.89 25.83
CA ALA A 67 -16.59 25.73 25.07
C ALA A 67 -16.22 25.86 23.59
N ARG A 68 -16.43 27.03 22.99
CA ARG A 68 -16.06 27.31 21.59
C ARG A 68 -14.57 27.05 21.34
N ARG A 69 -13.68 27.56 22.21
CA ARG A 69 -12.23 27.30 22.12
C ARG A 69 -11.90 25.81 22.19
N ARG A 70 -12.54 25.05 23.09
CA ARG A 70 -12.33 23.60 23.19
C ARG A 70 -12.76 22.86 21.92
N VAL A 71 -13.91 23.23 21.33
CA VAL A 71 -14.37 22.61 20.07
C VAL A 71 -13.44 22.94 18.90
N GLN A 72 -12.94 24.18 18.82
CA GLN A 72 -11.91 24.55 17.84
C GLN A 72 -10.62 23.74 18.01
N THR A 73 -10.18 23.51 19.25
CA THR A 73 -9.03 22.63 19.52
C THR A 73 -9.30 21.19 19.04
N ILE A 74 -10.51 20.65 19.30
CA ILE A 74 -10.89 19.31 18.82
C ILE A 74 -10.84 19.24 17.29
N GLU A 75 -11.41 20.24 16.60
CA GLU A 75 -11.39 20.30 15.13
C GLU A 75 -9.96 20.36 14.59
N GLN A 76 -9.09 21.19 15.19
CA GLN A 76 -7.68 21.31 14.79
C GLN A 76 -6.92 20.00 14.99
N LEU A 77 -7.09 19.32 16.13
CA LEU A 77 -6.45 18.04 16.39
C LEU A 77 -6.94 16.95 15.43
N ALA A 78 -8.24 16.90 15.15
CA ALA A 78 -8.81 15.96 14.19
C ALA A 78 -8.29 16.17 12.77
N ASN A 79 -8.18 17.43 12.34
CA ASN A 79 -7.55 17.77 11.06
C ASN A 79 -6.08 17.30 11.01
N ARG A 80 -5.31 17.53 12.08
CA ARG A 80 -3.90 17.06 12.16
C ARG A 80 -3.78 15.54 12.09
N ILE A 81 -4.69 14.80 12.74
CA ILE A 81 -4.72 13.33 12.65
C ILE A 81 -5.03 12.92 11.20
N ARG A 82 -6.03 13.55 10.56
CA ARG A 82 -6.37 13.27 9.15
C ARG A 82 -5.16 13.47 8.24
N ASP A 83 -4.40 14.54 8.43
CA ASP A 83 -3.22 14.84 7.61
C ASP A 83 -2.10 13.80 7.85
N THR A 84 -1.89 13.41 9.11
CA THR A 84 -0.93 12.34 9.48
C THR A 84 -1.33 11.00 8.86
N VAL A 85 -2.63 10.67 8.86
CA VAL A 85 -3.14 9.42 8.28
C VAL A 85 -3.11 9.47 6.75
N ALA A 86 -3.25 10.65 6.15
CA ALA A 86 -3.15 10.83 4.70
C ALA A 86 -1.75 10.52 4.17
N SER A 87 -0.68 10.69 4.96
CA SER A 87 0.69 10.33 4.54
C SER A 87 0.86 8.84 4.30
N LEU A 88 0.00 7.97 4.87
CA LEU A 88 0.00 6.53 4.58
C LEU A 88 -0.29 6.21 3.10
N ARG A 89 -0.82 7.16 2.32
CA ARG A 89 -1.01 7.02 0.87
C ARG A 89 0.30 6.80 0.11
N GLU A 90 1.43 7.21 0.68
CA GLU A 90 2.74 7.01 0.07
C GLU A 90 3.15 5.53 0.00
N ILE A 91 2.55 4.68 0.84
CA ILE A 91 2.74 3.23 0.82
C ILE A 91 1.96 2.65 -0.36
N GLN A 92 2.67 2.27 -1.42
CA GLN A 92 2.11 1.73 -2.65
C GLN A 92 2.64 0.34 -2.94
N THR A 93 1.88 -0.43 -3.73
CA THR A 93 2.31 -1.75 -4.19
C THR A 93 3.52 -1.64 -5.12
N PRO A 94 4.40 -2.65 -5.16
CA PRO A 94 5.49 -2.68 -6.13
C PRO A 94 4.94 -2.57 -7.55
N LYS A 95 5.49 -1.66 -8.36
CA LYS A 95 5.14 -1.59 -9.78
C LYS A 95 5.89 -2.73 -10.48
N PRO A 96 5.21 -3.65 -11.19
CA PRO A 96 5.90 -4.69 -11.95
C PRO A 96 6.81 -4.00 -12.97
N ILE A 97 8.11 -4.33 -12.91
CA ILE A 97 9.09 -3.85 -13.88
C ILE A 97 8.85 -4.64 -15.16
N THR A 98 7.98 -4.14 -16.04
CA THR A 98 7.87 -4.65 -17.41
C THR A 98 9.24 -4.48 -18.07
N ARG A 99 9.95 -5.57 -18.31
CA ARG A 99 11.24 -5.50 -19.00
C ARG A 99 10.99 -5.11 -20.45
N ALA A 100 11.46 -3.92 -20.83
CA ALA A 100 11.63 -3.57 -22.23
C ALA A 100 12.65 -4.55 -22.82
N GLY A 101 12.19 -5.55 -23.58
CA GLY A 101 13.06 -6.58 -24.16
C GLY A 101 12.33 -7.68 -24.93
N GLU A 102 11.03 -7.89 -24.71
CA GLU A 102 10.24 -8.85 -25.48
C GLU A 102 9.50 -8.12 -26.63
N GLY A 103 10.23 -7.75 -27.67
CA GLY A 103 9.67 -7.06 -28.84
C GLY A 103 10.62 -6.93 -30.03
N MET A 104 11.69 -7.71 -30.08
CA MET A 104 12.62 -7.75 -31.22
C MET A 104 12.79 -9.19 -31.68
N ASP A 105 11.71 -9.81 -32.12
CA ASP A 105 11.80 -10.89 -33.10
C ASP A 105 10.48 -11.02 -33.85
N GLU A 106 10.26 -10.18 -34.86
CA GLU A 106 9.56 -10.55 -36.10
C GLU A 106 9.95 -9.53 -37.17
N THR A 107 11.08 -9.76 -37.82
CA THR A 107 11.34 -9.15 -39.13
C THR A 107 10.85 -10.14 -40.17
N PRO A 108 9.81 -9.87 -40.99
CA PRO A 108 9.41 -10.80 -42.02
C PRO A 108 10.51 -10.86 -43.08
N HIS A 109 11.11 -12.05 -43.24
CA HIS A 109 11.92 -12.36 -44.39
C HIS A 109 11.04 -12.45 -45.65
N ARG A 110 11.28 -11.52 -46.57
CA ARG A 110 11.00 -11.53 -48.03
C ARG A 110 9.55 -11.59 -48.50
#